data_AF-A0AAD4IXI0-F1
#
_entry.id   AF-A0AAD4IXI0-F1
#
_cell.length_a   1.000
_cell.length_b   1.000
_cell.length_c   1.000
_cell.angle_alpha   90.00
_cell.angle_beta   90.00
_cell.angle_gamma   90.00
#
_symmetry.space_group_name_H-M   'P 1'
#
loop_
_entity.id
_entity.type
_entity.pdbx_description
1 polymer ?
#
loop_
_entity_poly.entity_id
_entity_poly.type
_entity_poly.pdbx_seq_one_letter_code
_entity_poly.pdbx_strand_id
1 'polypeptide(L)'
;MLEQNERLKMAMQEQRRQQIGGLIKRYEWKGELLVKEKEEEIARAANRNTELQNLLKRMDAENQTWQRVAKENEAMIASLNTSIQRLRESSENAAGDAESCCCQVEEKRKTMCKCCNSRNSCVVILPCRHLSSCKHCEVFLDSCPLCSMPKKATIEALI
;
A
#
# COMPACT_ATOMS: atom_id res chain seq x y z
N MET A 1 63.43 29.79 -61.46
CA MET A 1 61.98 30.12 -61.44
C MET A 1 61.10 28.90 -61.15
N LEU A 2 61.25 27.78 -61.87
CA LEU A 2 60.44 26.56 -61.64
C LEU A 2 60.56 25.99 -60.22
N GLU A 3 61.78 25.91 -59.67
CA GLU A 3 62.00 25.35 -58.32
C GLU A 3 61.32 26.17 -57.20
N GLN A 4 61.27 27.49 -57.32
CA GLN A 4 60.58 28.35 -56.36
C GLN A 4 59.06 28.20 -56.44
N ASN A 5 58.52 27.96 -57.63
CA ASN A 5 57.08 27.75 -57.83
C ASN A 5 56.62 26.41 -57.21
N GLU A 6 57.41 25.33 -57.40
CA GLU A 6 57.12 24.04 -56.78
C GLU A 6 57.24 24.08 -55.24
N ARG A 7 58.23 24.79 -54.69
CA ARG A 7 58.33 25.00 -53.23
C ARG A 7 57.11 25.73 -52.67
N LEU A 8 56.61 26.74 -53.37
CA LEU A 8 55.42 27.49 -52.95
C LEU A 8 54.16 26.61 -53.00
N LYS A 9 53.98 25.78 -54.04
CA LYS A 9 52.86 24.83 -54.10
C LYS A 9 52.85 23.86 -52.93
N MET A 10 54.01 23.26 -52.62
CA MET A 10 54.14 22.31 -51.52
C MET A 10 53.82 22.97 -50.17
N ALA A 11 54.31 24.19 -49.93
CA ALA A 11 54.01 24.94 -48.71
C ALA A 11 52.51 25.25 -48.57
N MET A 12 51.85 25.66 -49.66
CA MET A 12 50.41 25.93 -49.66
C MET A 12 49.58 24.66 -49.42
N GLN A 13 50.01 23.52 -49.97
CA GLN A 13 49.35 22.23 -49.76
C GLN A 13 49.53 21.73 -48.31
N GLU A 14 50.72 21.90 -47.75
CA GLU A 14 51.03 21.61 -46.35
C GLU A 14 50.16 22.45 -45.41
N GLN A 15 50.10 23.76 -45.62
CA GLN A 15 49.28 24.68 -44.83
C GLN A 15 47.80 24.31 -44.89
N ARG A 16 47.28 23.97 -46.07
CA ARG A 16 45.90 23.50 -46.23
C ARG A 16 45.66 22.21 -45.45
N ARG A 17 46.59 21.25 -45.51
CA ARG A 17 46.49 19.98 -44.76
C ARG A 17 46.46 20.23 -43.26
N GLN A 18 47.30 21.12 -42.76
CA GLN A 18 47.34 21.49 -41.33
C GLN A 18 46.04 22.19 -40.89
N GLN A 19 45.52 23.12 -41.69
CA GLN A 19 44.26 23.81 -41.39
C GLN A 19 43.07 22.83 -41.34
N ILE A 20 42.94 21.94 -42.33
CA ILE A 20 41.89 20.92 -42.37
C ILE A 20 42.04 19.95 -41.20
N GLY A 21 43.26 19.46 -40.93
CA GLY A 21 43.51 18.55 -39.81
C GLY A 21 43.18 19.17 -38.45
N GLY A 22 43.50 20.45 -38.25
CA GLY A 22 43.14 21.18 -37.03
C GLY A 22 41.63 21.38 -36.85
N LEU A 23 40.89 21.63 -37.94
CA LEU A 23 39.43 21.69 -37.91
C LEU A 23 38.84 20.33 -37.55
N ILE A 24 39.27 19.26 -38.21
CA ILE A 24 38.79 17.89 -37.96
C ILE A 24 39.02 17.51 -36.50
N LYS A 25 40.24 17.67 -35.97
CA LYS A 25 40.55 17.35 -34.56
C LYS A 25 39.67 18.07 -33.55
N ARG A 26 39.30 19.33 -33.81
CA ARG A 26 38.38 20.08 -32.93
C ARG A 26 36.98 19.50 -32.92
N TYR A 27 36.47 19.09 -34.09
CA TYR A 27 35.16 18.46 -34.17
C TYR A 27 35.16 17.02 -33.65
N GLU A 28 36.24 16.27 -33.86
CA GLU A 28 36.45 14.94 -33.28
C GLU A 28 36.42 14.99 -31.75
N TRP A 29 37.23 15.87 -31.14
CA TRP A 29 37.24 16.06 -29.69
C TRP A 29 35.85 16.45 -29.14
N LYS A 30 35.15 17.36 -29.82
CA LYS A 30 33.79 17.76 -29.43
C LYS A 30 32.80 16.60 -29.55
N GLY A 31 32.93 15.77 -30.59
CA GLY A 31 32.13 14.57 -30.79
C GLY A 31 32.37 13.55 -29.68
N GLU A 32 33.63 13.26 -29.37
CA GLU A 32 34.04 12.34 -28.31
C GLU A 32 33.51 12.77 -26.94
N LEU A 33 33.60 14.07 -26.62
CA LEU A 33 33.08 14.62 -25.37
C LEU A 33 31.56 14.41 -25.25
N LEU A 34 30.81 14.71 -26.32
CA LEU A 34 29.35 14.55 -26.34
C LEU A 34 28.92 13.08 -26.24
N VAL A 35 29.63 12.18 -26.93
CA VAL A 35 29.38 10.73 -26.84
C VAL A 35 29.57 10.27 -25.39
N LYS A 36 30.68 10.65 -24.75
CA LYS A 36 30.95 10.28 -23.36
C LYS A 36 29.88 10.80 -22.40
N GLU A 37 29.47 12.06 -22.54
CA GLU A 37 28.40 12.63 -21.72
C GLU A 37 27.08 11.85 -21.86
N LYS A 38 26.74 11.46 -23.09
CA LYS A 38 25.54 10.67 -23.37
C LYS A 38 25.65 9.24 -22.85
N GLU A 39 26.80 8.60 -22.96
CA GLU A 39 27.05 7.28 -22.36
C GLU A 39 26.88 7.31 -20.84
N GLU A 40 27.39 8.35 -20.18
CA GLU A 40 27.20 8.52 -18.73
C GLU A 40 25.74 8.75 -18.35
N GLU A 41 24.98 9.50 -19.17
CA GLU A 41 23.54 9.69 -18.98
C GLU A 41 22.77 8.37 -19.11
N ILE A 42 23.09 7.59 -20.15
CA ILE A 42 22.52 6.25 -20.37
C ILE A 42 22.87 5.31 -19.22
N ALA A 43 24.12 5.31 -18.75
CA ALA A 43 24.56 4.48 -17.63
C ALA A 43 23.80 4.84 -16.33
N ARG A 44 23.63 6.13 -16.04
CA ARG A 44 22.82 6.60 -14.90
C ARG A 44 21.36 6.14 -15.00
N ALA A 45 20.75 6.28 -16.17
CA ALA A 45 19.37 5.85 -16.39
C ALA A 45 19.22 4.32 -16.27
N ALA A 46 20.18 3.56 -16.79
CA ALA A 46 20.19 2.11 -16.69
C ALA A 46 20.32 1.64 -15.24
N ASN A 47 21.24 2.22 -14.45
CA ASN A 47 21.38 1.89 -13.03
C ASN A 47 20.11 2.24 -12.25
N ARG A 48 19.47 3.37 -12.55
CA ARG A 48 18.21 3.72 -11.88
C ARG A 48 17.08 2.75 -12.23
N ASN A 49 17.01 2.30 -13.49
CA ASN A 49 16.03 1.31 -13.92
C ASN A 49 16.23 -0.03 -13.19
N THR A 50 17.46 -0.53 -13.09
CA THR A 50 17.75 -1.79 -12.38
C THR A 50 17.43 -1.71 -10.89
N GLU A 51 17.74 -0.59 -10.23
CA GLU A 51 17.33 -0.35 -8.83
C GLU A 51 15.82 -0.42 -8.65
N LEU A 52 15.06 0.27 -9.51
CA LEU A 52 13.59 0.28 -9.44
C LEU A 52 13.00 -1.11 -9.70
N GLN A 53 13.52 -1.85 -10.68
CA GLN A 53 13.11 -3.23 -10.94
C GLN A 53 13.37 -4.15 -9.75
N ASN A 54 14.51 -3.97 -9.06
CA ASN A 54 14.83 -4.76 -7.88
C ASN A 54 13.92 -4.42 -6.68
N LEU A 55 13.55 -3.15 -6.51
CA LEU A 55 12.57 -2.74 -5.50
C LEU A 55 11.19 -3.33 -5.77
N LEU A 56 10.72 -3.29 -7.03
CA LEU A 56 9.46 -3.90 -7.44
C LEU A 56 9.44 -5.40 -7.15
N LYS A 57 10.47 -6.14 -7.59
CA LYS A 57 10.58 -7.58 -7.34
C LYS A 57 10.53 -7.94 -5.85
N ARG A 58 11.16 -7.13 -5.00
CA ARG A 58 11.16 -7.34 -3.54
C ARG A 58 9.77 -7.12 -2.95
N MET A 59 9.13 -6.01 -3.32
CA MET A 59 7.79 -5.68 -2.85
C MET A 59 6.76 -6.73 -3.29
N ASP A 60 6.87 -7.24 -4.53
CA ASP A 60 6.02 -8.32 -5.03
C ASP A 60 6.22 -9.62 -4.24
N ALA A 61 7.47 -9.99 -3.94
CA ALA A 61 7.78 -11.18 -3.14
C ALA A 61 7.26 -11.06 -1.69
N GLU A 62 7.38 -9.88 -1.08
CA GLU A 62 6.80 -9.59 0.24
C GLU A 62 5.27 -9.69 0.20
N ASN A 63 4.63 -9.08 -0.79
CA ASN A 63 3.18 -9.13 -0.96
C ASN A 63 2.68 -10.57 -1.14
N GLN A 64 3.33 -11.36 -2.00
CA GLN A 64 2.99 -12.78 -2.18
C GLN A 64 3.15 -13.58 -0.87
N THR A 65 4.18 -13.29 -0.08
CA THR A 65 4.39 -13.94 1.22
C THR A 65 3.27 -13.60 2.18
N TRP A 66 2.89 -12.32 2.30
CA TRP A 66 1.78 -11.91 3.15
C TRP A 66 0.43 -12.47 2.68
N GLN A 67 0.19 -12.52 1.38
CA GLN A 67 -1.01 -13.15 0.82
C GLN A 67 -1.07 -14.65 1.15
N ARG A 68 0.07 -15.35 1.10
CA ARG A 68 0.13 -16.77 1.47
C ARG A 68 -0.25 -16.96 2.95
N VAL A 69 0.37 -16.18 3.84
CA VAL A 69 0.06 -16.22 5.28
C VAL A 69 -1.40 -15.91 5.54
N ALA A 70 -1.97 -14.89 4.87
CA ALA A 70 -3.38 -14.57 5.00
C ALA A 70 -4.29 -15.73 4.60
N LYS A 71 -4.01 -16.38 3.45
CA LYS A 71 -4.78 -17.55 2.97
C LYS A 71 -4.66 -18.76 3.90
N GLU A 72 -3.47 -19.02 4.44
CA GLU A 72 -3.24 -20.09 5.42
C GLU A 72 -4.03 -19.83 6.71
N ASN A 73 -4.03 -18.59 7.19
CA ASN A 73 -4.82 -18.17 8.35
C ASN A 73 -6.32 -18.31 8.09
N GLU A 74 -6.81 -17.89 6.92
CA GLU A 74 -8.21 -18.05 6.52
C GLU A 74 -8.63 -19.54 6.48
N ALA A 75 -7.79 -20.40 5.90
CA ALA A 75 -8.04 -21.84 5.87
C ALA A 75 -8.07 -22.47 7.28
N MET A 76 -7.17 -22.04 8.15
CA MET A 76 -7.15 -22.47 9.55
C MET A 76 -8.43 -22.04 10.28
N ILE A 77 -8.86 -20.78 10.14
CA ILE A 77 -10.10 -20.26 10.72
C ILE A 77 -11.31 -21.04 10.19
N ALA A 78 -11.37 -21.34 8.89
CA ALA A 78 -12.45 -22.12 8.30
C ALA A 78 -12.54 -23.55 8.87
N SER A 79 -11.39 -24.21 9.04
CA SER A 79 -11.31 -25.54 9.65
C SER A 79 -11.75 -25.53 11.11
N LEU A 80 -11.30 -24.54 11.89
CA LEU A 80 -11.70 -24.36 13.28
C LEU A 80 -13.21 -24.07 13.40
N ASN A 81 -13.75 -23.18 12.56
CA ASN A 81 -15.18 -22.88 12.54
C ASN A 81 -16.03 -24.11 12.21
N THR A 82 -15.61 -24.91 11.24
CA THR A 82 -16.28 -26.17 10.89
C THR A 82 -16.25 -27.15 12.07
N SER A 83 -15.13 -27.23 12.78
CA SER A 83 -14.98 -28.10 13.95
C SER A 83 -15.89 -27.67 15.11
N ILE A 84 -15.96 -26.36 15.37
CA ILE A 84 -16.87 -25.78 16.37
C ILE A 84 -18.33 -26.05 15.99
N GLN A 85 -18.70 -25.90 14.72
CA GLN A 85 -20.07 -26.17 14.26
C GLN A 85 -20.46 -27.63 14.48
N ARG A 86 -19.58 -28.59 14.12
CA ARG A 86 -19.83 -30.02 14.37
C ARG A 86 -20.03 -30.33 15.86
N LEU A 87 -19.24 -29.71 16.75
CA LEU A 87 -19.39 -29.89 18.19
C LEU A 87 -20.72 -29.33 18.72
N ARG A 88 -21.22 -28.22 18.15
CA ARG A 88 -22.55 -27.66 18.48
C ARG A 88 -23.66 -28.60 18.03
N GLU A 89 -23.63 -29.05 16.78
CA GLU A 89 -24.62 -29.99 16.22
C GLU A 89 -24.60 -31.33 16.99
N SER A 90 -23.43 -31.82 17.41
CA SER A 90 -23.31 -33.02 18.24
C SER A 90 -23.82 -32.84 19.67
N SER A 91 -23.80 -31.62 20.22
CA SER A 91 -24.36 -31.30 21.54
C SER A 91 -25.89 -31.15 21.49
N GLU A 92 -26.44 -30.71 20.35
CA GLU A 92 -27.89 -30.65 20.11
C GLU A 92 -28.48 -32.05 19.84
N ASN A 93 -27.71 -32.96 19.22
CA ASN A 93 -28.14 -34.34 18.96
C ASN A 93 -28.04 -35.29 20.18
N ALA A 94 -27.46 -34.85 21.30
CA ALA A 94 -27.36 -35.65 22.53
C ALA A 94 -28.44 -35.31 23.58
N ALA A 95 -29.27 -34.29 23.32
CA ALA A 95 -30.32 -33.87 24.23
C ALA A 95 -31.58 -33.42 23.47
N GLY A 96 -32.53 -34.36 23.30
CA GLY A 96 -33.94 -34.01 23.17
C GLY A 96 -34.57 -34.20 21.79
N ASP A 97 -35.04 -35.41 21.54
CA ASP A 97 -36.36 -35.63 20.94
C ASP A 97 -37.43 -34.95 21.81
N ALA A 98 -37.57 -33.62 21.67
CA ALA A 98 -38.62 -32.82 22.28
C ALA A 98 -38.61 -31.41 21.65
N GLU A 99 -39.25 -31.31 20.49
CA GLU A 99 -40.11 -30.19 20.08
C GLU A 99 -39.79 -28.81 20.70
N SER A 100 -39.02 -27.98 20.01
CA SER A 100 -39.15 -26.53 20.15
C SER A 100 -38.81 -25.83 18.83
N CYS A 101 -39.83 -25.74 18.00
CA CYS A 101 -39.94 -24.74 16.95
C CYS A 101 -39.89 -23.34 17.61
N CYS A 102 -38.68 -22.82 17.81
CA CYS A 102 -38.49 -21.40 17.99
C CYS A 102 -37.78 -20.90 16.75
N CYS A 103 -38.60 -20.57 15.75
CA CYS A 103 -38.23 -19.78 14.60
C CYS A 103 -37.27 -18.66 15.02
N GLN A 104 -36.14 -18.57 14.33
CA GLN A 104 -35.26 -17.43 14.34
C GLN A 104 -36.06 -16.21 13.86
N VAL A 105 -36.70 -15.51 14.79
CA VAL A 105 -37.11 -14.14 14.54
C VAL A 105 -35.84 -13.32 14.70
N GLU A 106 -35.34 -12.80 13.59
CA GLU A 106 -34.39 -11.68 13.59
C GLU A 106 -35.04 -10.46 14.25
N GLU A 107 -35.22 -10.50 15.57
CA GLU A 107 -35.37 -9.30 16.35
C GLU A 107 -34.00 -8.66 16.39
N LYS A 108 -33.82 -7.61 15.58
CA LYS A 108 -32.81 -6.57 15.78
C LYS A 108 -32.64 -6.39 17.28
N ARG A 109 -31.56 -6.93 17.86
CA ARG A 109 -31.24 -6.80 19.28
C ARG A 109 -30.97 -5.32 19.52
N LYS A 110 -32.02 -4.58 19.85
CA LYS A 110 -31.97 -3.18 20.29
C LYS A 110 -31.08 -3.18 21.53
N THR A 111 -29.82 -2.80 21.35
CA THR A 111 -28.87 -2.76 22.46
C THR A 111 -29.40 -1.75 23.49
N MET A 112 -29.59 -2.15 24.74
CA MET A 112 -30.10 -1.25 25.77
C MET A 112 -28.99 -0.32 26.30
N CYS A 113 -29.36 0.87 26.75
CA CYS A 113 -28.47 1.84 27.37
C CYS A 113 -27.86 1.25 28.63
N LYS A 114 -26.53 1.23 28.70
CA LYS A 114 -25.78 0.66 29.84
C LYS A 114 -25.78 1.53 31.09
N CYS A 115 -26.30 2.75 31.01
CA CYS A 115 -26.42 3.66 32.16
C CYS A 115 -27.78 3.51 32.85
N CYS A 116 -28.90 3.61 32.11
CA CYS A 116 -30.24 3.57 32.69
C CYS A 116 -30.97 2.22 32.52
N ASN A 117 -30.47 1.34 31.66
CA ASN A 117 -31.05 0.03 31.32
C ASN A 117 -32.56 0.05 30.99
N SER A 118 -33.09 1.19 30.56
CA SER A 118 -34.52 1.44 30.33
C SER A 118 -34.85 1.94 28.93
N ARG A 119 -33.84 2.43 28.20
CA ARG A 119 -33.98 2.96 26.83
C ARG A 119 -32.96 2.29 25.92
N ASN A 120 -33.19 2.34 24.62
CA ASN A 120 -32.23 1.83 23.65
C ASN A 120 -30.97 2.72 23.62
N SER A 121 -29.82 2.08 23.47
CA SER A 121 -28.59 2.74 23.09
C SER A 121 -28.73 3.25 21.66
N CYS A 122 -28.59 4.55 21.50
CA CYS A 122 -28.60 5.23 20.20
C CYS A 122 -27.41 6.19 20.04
N VAL A 123 -26.47 6.19 20.99
CA VAL A 123 -25.32 7.09 20.99
C VAL A 123 -24.01 6.31 21.01
N VAL A 124 -23.15 6.61 20.03
CA VAL A 124 -21.79 6.11 19.88
C VAL A 124 -20.81 7.09 20.53
N ILE A 125 -19.92 6.59 21.40
CA ILE A 125 -18.92 7.39 22.11
C ILE A 125 -17.57 7.36 21.38
N LEU A 126 -17.02 8.52 21.04
CA LEU A 126 -15.71 8.65 20.40
C LEU A 126 -14.60 8.96 21.42
N PRO A 127 -13.39 8.39 21.24
CA PRO A 127 -12.92 7.67 20.04
C PRO A 127 -13.15 6.14 20.06
N CYS A 128 -13.69 5.56 21.13
CA CYS A 128 -13.82 4.10 21.26
C CYS A 128 -14.87 3.44 20.35
N ARG A 129 -15.77 4.21 19.73
CA ARG A 129 -16.84 3.75 18.83
C ARG A 129 -17.85 2.77 19.44
N HIS A 130 -17.96 2.74 20.76
CA HIS A 130 -18.95 1.91 21.44
C HIS A 130 -20.34 2.57 21.47
N LEU A 131 -21.34 1.83 20.98
CA LEU A 131 -22.76 2.14 21.15
C LEU A 131 -23.22 1.65 22.54
N SER A 132 -23.41 2.56 23.48
CA SER A 132 -23.58 2.17 24.89
C SER A 132 -24.53 3.04 25.71
N SER A 133 -24.98 4.17 25.17
CA SER A 133 -25.87 5.09 25.89
C SER A 133 -27.05 5.57 25.03
N CYS A 134 -28.13 5.97 25.70
CA CYS A 134 -29.23 6.70 25.07
C CYS A 134 -28.97 8.21 25.09
N LYS A 135 -29.72 8.98 24.29
CA LYS A 135 -29.64 10.45 24.24
C LYS A 135 -29.67 11.16 25.59
N HIS A 136 -30.36 10.59 26.59
CA HIS A 136 -30.53 11.25 27.89
C HIS A 136 -29.36 10.93 28.83
N CYS A 137 -28.78 9.75 28.71
CA CYS A 137 -27.65 9.34 29.53
C CYS A 137 -26.33 9.89 28.99
N GLU A 138 -26.22 10.14 27.67
CA GLU A 138 -24.97 10.57 27.04
C GLU A 138 -24.42 11.88 27.63
N VAL A 139 -25.30 12.81 28.01
CA VAL A 139 -24.94 14.11 28.59
C VAL A 139 -24.18 13.95 29.91
N PHE A 140 -24.48 12.92 30.71
CA PHE A 140 -23.89 12.68 32.03
C PHE A 140 -22.67 11.74 32.00
N LEU A 141 -22.26 11.29 30.82
CA LEU A 141 -21.11 10.38 30.68
C LEU A 141 -19.86 11.15 30.29
N ASP A 142 -18.83 11.14 31.13
CA ASP A 142 -17.50 11.68 30.78
C ASP A 142 -16.57 10.61 30.18
N SER A 143 -16.97 9.34 30.24
CA SER A 143 -16.23 8.20 29.71
C SER A 143 -17.16 7.11 29.19
N CYS A 144 -16.66 6.26 28.30
CA CYS A 144 -17.41 5.12 27.79
C CYS A 144 -17.65 4.06 28.89
N PRO A 145 -18.89 3.63 29.15
CA PRO A 145 -19.18 2.62 30.17
C PRO A 145 -18.72 1.19 29.79
N LEU A 146 -18.26 0.96 28.56
CA LEU A 146 -17.75 -0.36 28.13
C LEU A 146 -16.23 -0.50 28.29
N CYS A 147 -15.46 0.56 28.04
CA CYS A 147 -14.00 0.51 28.01
C CYS A 147 -13.32 1.63 28.79
N SER A 148 -14.10 2.44 29.51
CA SER A 148 -13.63 3.57 30.34
C SER A 148 -12.84 4.65 29.61
N MET A 149 -12.83 4.63 28.27
CA MET A 149 -12.18 5.68 27.47
C MET A 149 -12.87 7.03 27.62
N PRO A 150 -12.14 8.15 27.82
CA PRO A 150 -12.73 9.48 27.93
C PRO A 150 -13.56 9.86 26.70
N LYS A 151 -14.76 10.38 26.93
CA LYS A 151 -15.69 10.84 25.89
C LYS A 151 -15.17 12.16 25.33
N LYS A 152 -14.84 12.19 24.04
CA LYS A 152 -14.46 13.44 23.33
C LYS A 152 -15.57 14.00 22.45
N ALA A 153 -16.40 13.11 21.90
CA ALA A 153 -17.55 13.45 21.07
C ALA A 153 -18.55 12.29 21.06
N THR A 154 -19.78 12.58 20.67
CA THR A 154 -20.84 11.59 20.50
C THR A 154 -21.47 11.70 19.13
N ILE A 155 -21.93 10.56 18.61
CA ILE A 155 -22.67 10.48 17.35
C ILE A 155 -23.95 9.70 17.60
N GLU A 156 -25.08 10.23 17.15
CA GLU A 156 -26.34 9.50 17.15
C GLU A 156 -26.36 8.47 16.01
N ALA A 157 -26.62 7.22 16.36
CA ALA A 157 -26.83 6.16 15.39
C ALA A 157 -28.29 6.18 14.89
N LEU A 158 -28.46 6.14 13.57
CA LEU A 158 -29.76 5.90 12.93
C LEU A 158 -29.99 4.38 12.95
N ILE A 159 -30.80 3.88 13.89
CA ILE A 159 -31.04 2.43 14.13
C ILE A 159 -32.51 2.08 13.96
#